data_AF-A0A950LNK4-F1
#
_entry.id   AF-A0A950LNK4-F1
#
_cell.length_a   1.000
_cell.length_b   1.000
_cell.length_c   1.000
_cell.angle_alpha   90.00
_cell.angle_beta   90.00
_cell.angle_gamma   90.00
#
_symmetry.space_group_name_H-M   'P 1'
#
loop_
_entity.id
_entity.type
_entity.pdbx_description
1 polymer ?
#
loop_
_entity_poly.entity_id
_entity_poly.type
_entity_poly.pdbx_seq_one_letter_code
_entity_poly.pdbx_strand_id
1 'polypeptide(L)'
;MDIVVARTIELLGVAMVVAILARRLRLPYTVGLVLTGLALALARVSGDVTLTHDVIFDVILPPLLFEAALSIRWSALRKDLPLVLALSTLGVLLCAFVVAVGLMRFLGWPLGPSLAFGALIAATDPIAVIALLRETRVAGRLRLVIESESLLNDGVAALLFTLVVAASASGAGAPTPLGVLRQALLIGGGG
;
A
#
# COMPACT_ATOMS: atom_id res chain seq x y z
N MET A 1 -10.09 21.24 -20.80
CA MET A 1 -9.29 20.03 -20.53
C MET A 1 -7.82 20.38 -20.25
N ASP A 2 -7.39 21.58 -20.64
CA ASP A 2 -5.98 22.01 -20.63
C ASP A 2 -5.45 22.43 -19.25
N ILE A 3 -6.30 22.98 -18.37
CA ILE A 3 -5.91 23.44 -17.03
C ILE A 3 -5.58 22.26 -16.11
N VAL A 4 -6.40 21.20 -16.12
CA VAL A 4 -6.17 19.99 -15.31
C VAL A 4 -4.88 19.30 -15.75
N VAL A 5 -4.69 19.13 -17.07
CA VAL A 5 -3.47 18.52 -17.62
C VAL A 5 -2.23 19.35 -17.26
N ALA A 6 -2.29 20.68 -17.39
CA ALA A 6 -1.18 21.56 -17.02
C ALA A 6 -0.84 21.46 -15.52
N ARG A 7 -1.83 21.43 -14.63
CA ARG A 7 -1.63 21.26 -13.19
C ARG A 7 -1.07 19.90 -12.82
N THR A 8 -1.52 18.83 -13.47
CA THR A 8 -0.96 17.49 -13.27
C THR A 8 0.50 17.43 -13.70
N ILE A 9 0.85 18.06 -14.82
CA ILE A 9 2.25 18.17 -15.29
C ILE A 9 3.09 19.00 -14.31
N GLU A 10 2.56 20.09 -13.77
CA GLU A 10 3.23 20.92 -12.77
C GLU A 10 3.52 20.13 -11.49
N LEU A 11 2.53 19.38 -10.98
CA LEU A 11 2.69 18.50 -9.82
C LEU A 11 3.72 17.38 -10.09
N LEU A 12 3.69 16.79 -11.28
CA LEU A 12 4.66 15.76 -11.68
C LEU A 12 6.09 16.34 -11.77
N GLY A 13 6.21 17.58 -12.26
CA GLY A 13 7.46 18.32 -12.30
C GLY A 13 8.02 18.59 -10.91
N VAL A 14 7.18 19.06 -9.98
CA VAL A 14 7.54 19.25 -8.57
C VAL A 14 7.98 17.91 -7.96
N ALA A 15 7.21 16.84 -8.15
CA ALA A 15 7.56 15.50 -7.66
C ALA A 15 8.92 15.03 -8.19
N MET A 16 9.22 15.29 -9.47
CA MET A 16 10.50 14.93 -10.07
C MET A 16 11.67 15.73 -9.49
N VAL A 17 11.51 17.04 -9.28
CA VAL A 17 12.51 17.88 -8.62
C VAL A 17 12.77 17.42 -7.20
N VAL A 18 11.71 17.13 -6.44
CA VAL A 18 11.80 16.59 -5.07
C VAL A 18 12.54 15.25 -5.08
N ALA A 19 12.22 14.34 -6.00
CA ALA A 19 12.91 13.05 -6.11
C ALA A 19 14.40 13.21 -6.45
N ILE A 20 14.78 14.20 -7.26
CA ILE A 20 16.19 14.51 -7.56
C ILE A 20 16.88 15.08 -6.31
N LEU A 21 16.24 16.00 -5.60
CA LEU A 21 16.81 16.66 -4.42
C LEU A 21 16.92 15.69 -3.23
N ALA A 22 15.90 14.86 -2.98
CA ALA A 22 15.93 13.82 -1.95
C ALA A 22 17.08 12.84 -2.17
N ARG A 23 17.30 12.42 -3.44
CA ARG A 23 18.46 11.58 -3.81
C ARG A 23 19.80 12.28 -3.57
N ARG A 24 19.91 13.58 -3.87
CA ARG A 24 21.11 14.38 -3.58
C ARG A 24 21.40 14.47 -2.08
N LEU A 25 20.36 14.57 -1.26
CA LEU A 25 20.44 14.65 0.20
C LEU A 25 20.53 13.27 0.89
N ARG A 26 20.56 12.17 0.12
CA ARG A 26 20.56 10.78 0.63
C ARG A 26 19.36 10.46 1.53
N LEU A 27 18.23 11.12 1.32
CA LEU A 27 16.98 10.83 2.03
C LEU A 27 16.09 9.91 1.18
N PRO A 28 15.29 9.03 1.80
CA PRO A 28 14.25 8.29 1.09
C PRO A 28 13.31 9.25 0.37
N TYR A 29 13.01 8.94 -0.90
CA TYR A 29 12.18 9.81 -1.74
C TYR A 29 10.77 10.02 -1.16
N THR A 30 10.23 9.02 -0.46
CA THR A 30 8.94 9.08 0.24
C THR A 30 8.92 10.17 1.31
N VAL A 31 9.98 10.28 2.11
CA VAL A 31 10.12 11.33 3.13
C VAL A 31 10.16 12.72 2.46
N GLY A 32 10.91 12.86 1.37
CA GLY A 32 10.97 14.11 0.61
C GLY A 32 9.62 14.53 0.05
N LEU A 33 8.84 13.58 -0.50
CA LEU A 33 7.50 13.82 -1.01
C LEU A 33 6.53 14.23 0.10
N VAL A 34 6.53 13.56 1.24
CA VAL A 34 5.68 13.89 2.40
C VAL A 34 5.99 15.29 2.93
N LEU A 35 7.27 15.63 3.12
CA LEU A 35 7.67 16.95 3.59
C LEU A 35 7.30 18.05 2.60
N THR A 36 7.43 17.78 1.30
CA THR A 36 7.04 18.75 0.27
C THR A 36 5.53 18.92 0.23
N GLY A 37 4.75 17.84 0.29
CA GLY A 37 3.29 17.89 0.39
C GLY A 37 2.83 18.68 1.62
N LEU A 38 3.48 18.46 2.77
CA LEU A 38 3.23 19.24 3.99
C LEU A 38 3.56 20.72 3.80
N ALA A 39 4.69 21.05 3.18
CA ALA A 39 5.08 22.43 2.92
C ALA A 39 4.09 23.14 1.97
N LEU A 40 3.65 22.46 0.90
CA LEU A 40 2.65 22.97 -0.03
C LEU A 40 1.28 23.18 0.65
N ALA A 41 0.88 22.25 1.51
CA ALA A 41 -0.35 22.36 2.30
C ALA A 41 -0.30 23.55 3.28
N LEU A 42 0.82 23.74 3.99
CA LEU A 42 1.04 24.88 4.88
C LEU A 42 1.09 26.21 4.12
N ALA A 43 1.65 26.21 2.90
CA ALA A 43 1.65 27.36 2.00
C ALA A 43 0.28 27.61 1.34
N ARG A 44 -0.75 26.80 1.64
CA ARG A 44 -2.09 26.85 1.05
C ARG A 44 -2.08 26.81 -0.48
N VAL A 45 -1.11 26.12 -1.06
CA VAL A 45 -1.07 25.86 -2.50
C VAL A 45 -2.04 24.71 -2.78
N SER A 46 -3.30 25.06 -3.05
CA SER A 46 -4.32 24.10 -3.45
C SER A 46 -4.30 23.91 -4.96
N GLY A 47 -3.94 22.70 -5.40
CA GLY A 47 -4.24 22.27 -6.77
C GLY A 47 -5.66 21.70 -6.80
N ASP A 48 -6.47 22.07 -7.80
CA ASP A 48 -7.84 21.55 -8.00
C ASP A 48 -7.87 20.06 -8.40
N VAL A 49 -6.80 19.30 -8.14
CA VAL A 49 -6.72 17.87 -8.43
C VAL A 49 -7.22 17.11 -7.21
N THR A 50 -8.51 16.81 -7.18
CA THR A 50 -9.11 15.96 -6.16
C THR A 50 -8.78 14.49 -6.48
N LEU A 51 -7.75 13.95 -5.85
CA LEU A 51 -7.51 12.50 -5.82
C LEU A 51 -8.50 11.85 -4.85
N THR A 52 -9.56 11.26 -5.39
CA THR A 52 -10.52 10.48 -4.61
C THR A 52 -9.95 9.09 -4.30
N HIS A 53 -10.35 8.53 -3.17
CA HIS A 53 -10.04 7.15 -2.77
C HIS A 53 -10.28 6.14 -3.92
N ASP A 54 -11.43 6.24 -4.58
CA ASP A 54 -11.83 5.37 -5.68
C ASP A 54 -10.82 5.42 -6.84
N VAL A 55 -10.28 6.59 -7.18
CA VAL A 55 -9.27 6.71 -8.23
C VAL A 55 -7.97 6.02 -7.83
N ILE A 56 -7.58 6.11 -6.56
CA ILE A 56 -6.36 5.46 -6.07
C ILE A 56 -6.52 3.94 -6.08
N PHE A 57 -7.64 3.43 -5.56
CA PHE A 57 -7.84 1.99 -5.37
C PHE A 57 -8.27 1.26 -6.64
N ASP A 58 -9.07 1.90 -7.49
CA ASP A 58 -9.65 1.24 -8.68
C ASP A 58 -8.82 1.52 -9.95
N VAL A 59 -8.08 2.64 -10.00
CA VAL A 59 -7.34 3.04 -11.22
C VAL A 59 -5.82 2.92 -11.05
N ILE A 60 -5.28 3.36 -9.91
CA ILE A 60 -3.81 3.43 -9.71
C ILE A 60 -3.27 2.12 -9.15
N LEU A 61 -3.90 1.58 -8.11
CA LEU A 61 -3.42 0.40 -7.39
C LEU A 61 -3.35 -0.87 -8.27
N PRO A 62 -4.35 -1.21 -9.10
CA PRO A 62 -4.34 -2.50 -9.80
C PRO A 62 -3.22 -2.62 -10.85
N PRO A 63 -2.95 -1.61 -11.71
CA PRO A 63 -1.80 -1.65 -12.61
C PRO A 63 -0.45 -1.75 -11.88
N LEU A 64 -0.28 -1.07 -10.74
CA LEU A 64 0.95 -1.13 -9.94
C LEU A 64 1.17 -2.53 -9.36
N LEU A 65 0.13 -3.14 -8.79
CA LEU A 65 0.19 -4.50 -8.28
C LEU A 65 0.47 -5.51 -9.40
N PHE A 66 -0.14 -5.32 -10.58
CA PHE A 66 0.06 -6.17 -11.74
C PHE A 66 1.49 -6.09 -12.29
N GLU A 67 2.04 -4.88 -12.47
CA GLU A 67 3.43 -4.68 -12.91
C GLU A 67 4.41 -5.34 -11.91
N ALA A 68 4.20 -5.10 -10.63
CA ALA A 68 5.06 -5.64 -9.59
C ALA A 68 4.96 -7.18 -9.53
N ALA A 69 3.78 -7.77 -9.75
CA ALA A 69 3.60 -9.22 -9.86
C ALA A 69 4.35 -9.81 -11.07
N LEU A 70 4.33 -9.13 -12.22
CA LEU A 70 5.06 -9.54 -13.42
C LEU A 70 6.59 -9.51 -13.24
N SER A 71 7.10 -8.66 -12.35
CA SER A 71 8.53 -8.56 -12.06
C SER A 71 9.10 -9.76 -11.28
N ILE A 72 8.23 -10.57 -10.65
CA ILE A 72 8.64 -11.69 -9.80
C ILE A 72 8.95 -12.95 -10.62
N ARG A 73 10.10 -13.56 -10.33
CA ARG A 73 10.51 -14.83 -10.95
C ARG A 73 9.75 -16.02 -10.35
N TRP A 74 8.67 -16.42 -11.01
CA TRP A 74 7.80 -17.53 -10.61
C TRP A 74 8.54 -18.84 -10.25
N SER A 75 9.55 -19.21 -11.06
CA SER A 75 10.32 -20.45 -10.88
C SER A 75 11.10 -20.52 -9.57
N ALA A 76 11.45 -19.36 -9.01
CA ALA A 76 12.12 -19.23 -7.72
C ALA A 76 11.10 -19.06 -6.58
N LEU A 77 10.04 -18.27 -6.78
CA LEU A 77 8.97 -18.07 -5.80
C LEU A 77 8.28 -19.37 -5.40
N ARG A 78 7.99 -20.27 -6.34
CA ARG A 78 7.28 -21.53 -6.04
C ARG A 78 7.92 -22.38 -4.93
N LYS A 79 9.24 -22.23 -4.70
CA LYS A 79 9.98 -22.97 -3.67
C LYS A 79 9.74 -22.41 -2.26
N ASP A 80 9.47 -21.12 -2.17
CA ASP A 80 9.24 -20.39 -0.92
C ASP A 80 7.78 -19.92 -0.75
N LEU A 81 6.90 -20.30 -1.68
CA LEU A 81 5.50 -19.90 -1.71
C LEU A 81 4.74 -20.16 -0.39
N PRO A 82 4.91 -21.30 0.31
CA PRO A 82 4.23 -21.51 1.59
C PRO A 82 4.65 -20.50 2.66
N LEU A 83 5.94 -20.15 2.69
CA LEU A 83 6.47 -19.17 3.63
C LEU A 83 5.95 -17.77 3.30
N VAL A 84 6.03 -17.38 2.02
CA VAL A 84 5.57 -16.08 1.55
C VAL A 84 4.07 -15.92 1.83
N LEU A 85 3.25 -16.91 1.48
CA LEU A 85 1.81 -16.88 1.74
C LEU A 85 1.48 -16.82 3.23
N ALA A 86 2.20 -17.58 4.08
CA ALA A 86 1.97 -17.52 5.52
C ALA A 86 2.27 -16.12 6.08
N LEU A 87 3.37 -15.48 5.66
CA LEU A 87 3.73 -14.14 6.10
C LEU A 87 2.75 -13.09 5.56
N SER A 88 2.46 -13.13 4.27
CA SER A 88 1.60 -12.15 3.58
C SER A 88 0.11 -12.31 3.89
N THR A 89 -0.31 -13.37 4.59
CA THR A 89 -1.70 -13.55 5.04
C THR A 89 -1.81 -13.52 6.55
N LEU A 90 -1.25 -14.53 7.24
CA LEU A 90 -1.34 -14.63 8.69
C LEU A 90 -0.58 -13.49 9.39
N GLY A 91 0.57 -13.09 8.85
CA GLY A 91 1.34 -11.95 9.38
C GLY A 91 0.55 -10.65 9.28
N VAL A 92 -0.12 -10.42 8.15
CA VAL A 92 -0.94 -9.23 7.89
C VAL A 92 -2.16 -9.18 8.80
N LEU A 93 -2.88 -10.29 8.90
CA LEU A 93 -4.05 -10.42 9.78
C LEU A 93 -3.65 -10.21 11.25
N LEU A 94 -2.54 -10.80 11.68
CA LEU A 94 -2.03 -10.63 13.04
C LEU A 94 -1.61 -9.19 13.29
N CYS A 95 -0.89 -8.56 12.36
CA CYS A 95 -0.47 -7.16 12.47
C CYS A 95 -1.68 -6.23 12.59
N ALA A 96 -2.63 -6.35 11.67
CA ALA A 96 -3.87 -5.57 11.68
C ALA A 96 -4.65 -5.77 12.98
N PHE A 97 -4.76 -7.01 13.47
CA PHE A 97 -5.44 -7.32 14.72
C PHE A 97 -4.74 -6.69 15.94
N VAL A 98 -3.43 -6.83 16.05
CA VAL A 98 -2.65 -6.26 17.16
C VAL A 98 -2.77 -4.74 17.19
N VAL A 99 -2.67 -4.08 16.03
CA VAL A 99 -2.84 -2.63 15.92
C VAL A 99 -4.26 -2.22 16.30
N ALA A 100 -5.28 -2.90 15.79
CA ALA A 100 -6.67 -2.59 16.09
C ALA A 100 -6.98 -2.74 17.58
N VAL A 101 -6.56 -3.84 18.21
CA VAL A 101 -6.73 -4.05 19.65
C VAL A 101 -5.99 -2.98 20.46
N GLY A 102 -4.77 -2.61 20.02
CA GLY A 102 -4.01 -1.52 20.64
C GLY A 102 -4.78 -0.19 20.62
N LEU A 103 -5.32 0.20 19.46
CA LEU A 103 -6.10 1.43 19.31
C LEU A 103 -7.37 1.41 20.17
N MET A 104 -8.09 0.29 20.18
CA MET A 104 -9.28 0.14 21.01
C MET A 104 -8.95 0.24 22.50
N ARG A 105 -7.89 -0.44 22.94
CA ARG A 105 -7.59 -0.57 24.37
C ARG A 105 -6.91 0.66 24.96
N PHE A 106 -6.00 1.29 24.22
CA PHE A 106 -5.20 2.41 24.72
C PHE A 106 -5.78 3.77 24.32
N LEU A 107 -6.38 3.90 23.13
CA LEU A 107 -6.93 5.16 22.64
C LEU A 107 -8.46 5.21 22.68
N GLY A 108 -9.14 4.12 23.04
CA GLY A 108 -10.60 4.06 23.12
C GLY A 108 -11.29 4.17 21.75
N TRP A 109 -10.59 3.83 20.66
CA TRP A 109 -11.15 3.93 19.32
C TRP A 109 -12.28 2.91 19.10
N PRO A 110 -13.32 3.27 18.32
CA PRO A 110 -14.34 2.32 17.90
C PRO A 110 -13.77 1.20 17.02
N LEU A 111 -14.41 0.03 17.03
CA LEU A 111 -13.94 -1.19 16.37
C LEU A 111 -13.70 -0.99 14.85
N GLY A 112 -14.67 -0.41 14.14
CA GLY A 112 -14.59 -0.23 12.68
C GLY A 112 -13.35 0.57 12.25
N PRO A 113 -13.17 1.82 12.73
CA PRO A 113 -11.98 2.61 12.45
C PRO A 113 -10.67 1.96 12.91
N SER A 114 -10.67 1.23 14.03
CA SER A 114 -9.48 0.52 14.52
C SER A 114 -9.06 -0.60 13.58
N LEU A 115 -10.02 -1.40 13.09
CA LEU A 115 -9.77 -2.46 12.11
C LEU A 115 -9.34 -1.89 10.76
N ALA A 116 -9.95 -0.79 10.32
CA ALA A 116 -9.61 -0.15 9.05
C ALA A 116 -8.17 0.41 9.10
N PHE A 117 -7.82 1.06 10.21
CA PHE A 117 -6.46 1.55 10.41
C PHE A 117 -5.45 0.41 10.54
N GLY A 118 -5.80 -0.66 11.25
CA GLY A 118 -4.97 -1.87 11.33
C GLY A 118 -4.69 -2.48 9.96
N ALA A 119 -5.70 -2.61 9.11
CA ALA A 119 -5.55 -3.09 7.74
C ALA A 119 -4.64 -2.17 6.90
N LEU A 120 -4.81 -0.85 7.03
CA LEU A 120 -4.04 0.14 6.29
C LEU A 120 -2.54 0.12 6.66
N ILE A 121 -2.20 -0.08 7.93
CA ILE A 121 -0.81 -0.12 8.41
C ILE A 121 -0.15 -1.49 8.23
N ALA A 122 -0.93 -2.54 8.04
CA ALA A 122 -0.38 -3.89 7.86
C ALA A 122 0.38 -4.06 6.54
N ALA A 123 0.06 -3.27 5.51
CA ALA A 123 0.80 -3.22 4.24
C ALA A 123 2.23 -2.68 4.46
N THR A 124 3.24 -3.45 4.04
CA THR A 124 4.65 -3.13 4.23
C THR A 124 5.30 -2.77 2.89
N ASP A 125 5.93 -1.59 2.81
CA ASP A 125 6.72 -1.18 1.64
C ASP A 125 8.16 -1.71 1.77
N PRO A 126 8.64 -2.58 0.85
CA PRO A 126 9.94 -3.21 0.97
C PRO A 126 11.01 -2.33 0.31
N ILE A 127 10.68 -1.22 -0.35
CA ILE A 127 11.59 -0.46 -1.21
C ILE A 127 12.81 0.02 -0.41
N ALA A 128 12.60 0.53 0.81
CA ALA A 128 13.69 0.96 1.67
C ALA A 128 14.60 -0.22 2.08
N VAL A 129 14.01 -1.36 2.42
CA VAL A 129 14.74 -2.57 2.81
C VAL A 129 15.51 -3.13 1.61
N ILE A 130 14.88 -3.22 0.43
CA ILE A 130 15.51 -3.68 -0.81
C ILE A 130 16.67 -2.77 -1.22
N ALA A 131 16.53 -1.45 -1.05
CA ALA A 131 17.62 -0.51 -1.30
C ALA A 131 18.83 -0.82 -0.41
N LEU A 132 18.62 -1.03 0.89
CA LEU A 132 19.69 -1.42 1.83
C LEU A 132 20.29 -2.79 1.51
N LEU A 133 19.47 -3.77 1.12
CA LEU A 133 19.96 -5.10 0.71
C LEU A 133 20.83 -5.03 -0.54
N ARG A 134 20.52 -4.13 -1.48
CA ARG A 134 21.35 -3.87 -2.67
C ARG A 134 22.69 -3.24 -2.28
N GLU A 135 22.71 -2.28 -1.37
CA GLU A 135 23.94 -1.66 -0.86
C GLU A 135 24.86 -2.68 -0.16
N THR A 136 24.26 -3.60 0.58
CA THR A 136 24.97 -4.68 1.30
C THR A 136 25.26 -5.91 0.43
N ARG A 137 24.95 -5.86 -0.88
CA ARG A 137 25.13 -6.96 -1.86
C ARG A 137 24.40 -8.27 -1.49
N VAL A 138 23.34 -8.19 -0.69
CA VAL A 138 22.50 -9.34 -0.37
C VAL A 138 21.65 -9.68 -1.58
N ALA A 139 21.95 -10.83 -2.19
CA ALA A 139 21.27 -11.32 -3.39
C ALA A 139 20.64 -12.70 -3.13
N GLY A 140 19.70 -13.09 -3.99
CA GLY A 140 19.12 -14.44 -4.00
C GLY A 140 17.82 -14.56 -3.20
N ARG A 141 17.72 -15.61 -2.39
CA ARG A 141 16.47 -16.07 -1.74
C ARG A 141 15.84 -15.03 -0.83
N LEU A 142 16.62 -14.39 0.04
CA LEU A 142 16.09 -13.42 1.02
C LEU A 142 15.43 -12.23 0.35
N ARG A 143 16.08 -11.67 -0.67
CA ARG A 143 15.51 -10.57 -1.45
C ARG A 143 14.20 -10.98 -2.12
N LEU A 144 14.18 -12.16 -2.76
CA LEU A 144 12.97 -12.64 -3.42
C LEU A 144 11.81 -12.85 -2.44
N VAL A 145 12.09 -13.40 -1.25
CA VAL A 145 11.07 -13.60 -0.21
C VAL A 145 10.50 -12.27 0.25
N ILE A 146 11.35 -11.28 0.54
CA ILE A 146 10.91 -9.94 0.99
C ILE A 146 10.10 -9.22 -0.10
N GLU A 147 10.58 -9.24 -1.35
CA GLU A 147 9.94 -8.59 -2.50
C GLU A 147 8.58 -9.25 -2.81
N SER A 148 8.46 -10.57 -2.62
CA SER A 148 7.19 -11.30 -2.81
C SER A 148 6.22 -11.19 -1.63
N GLU A 149 6.74 -11.17 -0.40
CA GLU A 149 5.93 -11.04 0.82
C GLU A 149 5.22 -9.70 0.86
N SER A 150 5.95 -8.62 0.62
CA SER A 150 5.38 -7.29 0.56
C SER A 150 4.37 -7.12 -0.58
N LEU A 151 4.66 -7.62 -1.80
CA LEU A 151 3.71 -7.56 -2.90
C LEU A 151 2.37 -8.23 -2.55
N LEU A 152 2.43 -9.45 -2.00
CA LEU A 152 1.22 -10.17 -1.63
C LEU A 152 0.53 -9.52 -0.42
N ASN A 153 1.29 -8.95 0.51
CA ASN A 153 0.77 -8.21 1.64
C ASN A 153 -0.06 -7.00 1.19
N ASP A 154 0.42 -6.19 0.24
CA ASP A 154 -0.33 -5.04 -0.28
C ASP A 154 -1.72 -5.43 -0.78
N GLY A 155 -1.82 -6.53 -1.53
CA GLY A 155 -3.09 -7.06 -2.00
C GLY A 155 -4.01 -7.55 -0.87
N VAL A 156 -3.45 -8.27 0.10
CA VAL A 156 -4.21 -8.79 1.26
C VAL A 156 -4.68 -7.66 2.17
N ALA A 157 -3.84 -6.65 2.40
CA ALA A 157 -4.17 -5.47 3.18
C ALA A 157 -5.25 -4.61 2.50
N ALA A 158 -5.16 -4.39 1.18
CA ALA A 158 -6.19 -3.71 0.42
C ALA A 158 -7.54 -4.45 0.46
N LEU A 159 -7.53 -5.78 0.28
CA LEU A 159 -8.73 -6.61 0.44
C LEU A 159 -9.31 -6.52 1.84
N LEU A 160 -8.47 -6.61 2.88
CA LEU A 160 -8.90 -6.50 4.27
C LEU A 160 -9.51 -5.12 4.56
N PHE A 161 -8.91 -4.05 4.06
CA PHE A 161 -9.40 -2.68 4.22
C PHE A 161 -10.78 -2.50 3.59
N THR A 162 -10.96 -2.92 2.32
CA THR A 162 -12.24 -2.83 1.62
C THR A 162 -13.34 -3.63 2.32
N LEU A 163 -13.02 -4.82 2.83
CA LEU A 163 -13.94 -5.64 3.63
C LEU A 163 -14.39 -4.93 4.92
N VAL A 164 -13.45 -4.33 5.65
CA VAL A 164 -13.76 -3.62 6.91
C VAL A 164 -14.62 -2.38 6.65
N VAL A 165 -14.30 -1.60 5.61
CA VAL A 165 -15.07 -0.41 5.23
C VAL A 165 -16.48 -0.82 4.79
N ALA A 166 -16.63 -1.85 3.96
CA ALA A 166 -17.92 -2.36 3.53
C ALA A 166 -18.77 -2.87 4.70
N ALA A 167 -18.18 -3.62 5.64
CA ALA A 167 -18.87 -4.11 6.83
C ALA A 167 -19.30 -2.95 7.75
N SER A 168 -18.45 -1.94 7.90
CA SER A 168 -18.76 -0.75 8.72
C SER A 168 -19.88 0.10 8.13
N ALA A 169 -19.98 0.19 6.80
CA ALA A 169 -21.02 0.95 6.10
C ALA A 169 -22.38 0.25 6.07
N SER A 170 -22.40 -1.08 6.00
CA SER A 170 -23.63 -1.87 5.88
C SER A 170 -24.26 -2.26 7.22
N GLY A 171 -23.55 -2.10 8.34
CA GLY A 171 -24.00 -2.55 9.66
C GLY A 171 -24.23 -4.06 9.76
N ALA A 172 -23.91 -4.80 8.68
CA ALA A 172 -24.09 -6.22 8.57
C ALA A 172 -22.91 -6.94 9.23
N GLY A 173 -23.20 -8.07 9.88
CA GLY A 173 -22.19 -8.92 10.50
C GLY A 173 -21.12 -9.42 9.52
N ALA A 174 -20.19 -10.23 10.04
CA ALA A 174 -18.97 -10.66 9.36
C ALA A 174 -19.15 -10.97 7.85
N PRO A 175 -18.20 -10.54 7.00
CA PRO A 175 -18.29 -10.70 5.55
C PRO A 175 -18.46 -12.17 5.17
N THR A 176 -19.35 -12.45 4.22
CA THR A 176 -19.57 -13.82 3.74
C THR A 176 -18.36 -14.33 2.96
N PRO A 177 -18.01 -15.62 3.03
CA PRO A 177 -16.88 -16.19 2.27
C PRO A 177 -16.98 -15.93 0.76
N LEU A 178 -18.22 -15.90 0.23
CA LEU A 178 -18.50 -15.59 -1.16
C LEU A 178 -18.22 -14.11 -1.50
N GLY A 179 -18.49 -13.19 -0.57
CA GLY A 179 -18.18 -11.77 -0.71
C GLY A 179 -16.68 -11.50 -0.70
N VAL A 180 -15.95 -12.18 0.20
CA VAL A 180 -14.48 -12.14 0.24
C VAL A 180 -13.88 -12.63 -1.08
N LEU A 181 -14.37 -13.77 -1.59
CA LEU A 181 -13.89 -14.31 -2.86
C LEU A 181 -14.18 -13.37 -4.03
N ARG A 182 -15.37 -12.76 -4.08
CA ARG A 182 -15.74 -11.80 -5.13
C ARG A 182 -14.84 -10.55 -5.10
N GLN A 183 -14.58 -9.98 -3.92
CA GLN A 183 -13.69 -8.82 -3.79
C GLN A 183 -12.24 -9.18 -4.11
N ALA A 184 -11.76 -10.36 -3.69
CA ALA A 184 -10.44 -10.85 -4.05
C ALA A 184 -10.28 -11.02 -5.57
N LEU A 185 -11.34 -11.49 -6.26
CA LEU A 185 -11.35 -11.61 -7.72
C LEU A 185 -11.43 -10.26 -8.43
N LEU A 186 -12.12 -9.27 -7.87
CA LEU A 186 -12.18 -7.92 -8.42
C LEU A 186 -10.81 -7.23 -8.31
N ILE A 187 -10.23 -7.24 -7.11
CA ILE A 187 -8.91 -6.63 -6.83
C ILE A 187 -7.79 -7.38 -7.57
N GLY A 188 -7.82 -8.71 -7.56
CA GLY A 188 -6.84 -9.53 -8.29
C GLY A 188 -7.04 -9.56 -9.81
N GLY A 189 -8.22 -9.18 -10.29
CA GLY A 189 -8.59 -9.13 -11.71
C GLY A 189 -8.30 -7.79 -12.38
N GLY A 190 -7.82 -6.79 -11.65
CA GLY A 190 -7.53 -5.46 -12.20
C GLY A 190 -8.75 -4.57 -12.39
N GLY A 191 -9.81 -4.77 -11.60
CA GLY A 191 -11.05 -3.99 -11.63
C GLY A 191 -11.02 -2.76 -10.74
#